data_AF-A0A813LSJ1-F1
#
_entry.id   AF-A0A813LSJ1-F1
#
_cell.length_a   1.000
_cell.length_b   1.000
_cell.length_c   1.000
_cell.angle_alpha   90.00
_cell.angle_beta   90.00
_cell.angle_gamma   90.00
#
_symmetry.space_group_name_H-M   'P 1'
#
loop_
_entity.id
_entity.type
_entity.pdbx_description
1 polymer ?
#
loop_
_entity_poly.entity_id
_entity_poly.type
_entity_poly.pdbx_seq_one_letter_code
_entity_poly.pdbx_strand_id
1 'polypeptide(L)'
;MRQGDWVLLDEINLAPQATLEGLNALLDHRREVFLPAIGQTVAAHPGFRLFAAQNPVTTGGGRKGLPRSFLNRFTRVVLSQLSPADLRHICRHVHAAAVGEPIVDLAIALVDDLRLAAEGRSSEGGAPFEAYLDF
;
A
#
# COMPACT_ATOMS: atom_id res chain seq x y z
N MET A 1 2.63 10.53 -15.32
CA MET A 1 3.75 9.98 -16.12
C MET A 1 4.43 11.01 -17.02
N ARG A 2 3.71 11.68 -17.93
CA ARG A 2 4.33 12.64 -18.89
C ARG A 2 4.74 13.97 -18.25
N GLN A 3 4.05 14.39 -17.19
CA GLN A 3 4.30 15.66 -16.50
C GLN A 3 5.18 15.52 -15.25
N GLY A 4 5.67 14.30 -14.94
CA GLY A 4 6.47 14.06 -13.75
C GLY A 4 5.68 13.83 -12.46
N ASP A 5 4.36 13.74 -12.52
CA ASP A 5 3.53 13.49 -11.34
C ASP A 5 3.86 12.16 -10.66
N TRP A 6 3.53 12.07 -9.39
CA TRP A 6 3.68 10.84 -8.63
C TRP A 6 2.38 10.03 -8.70
N VAL A 7 2.51 8.71 -8.80
CA VAL A 7 1.38 7.78 -8.85
C VAL A 7 1.51 6.77 -7.72
N LEU A 8 0.42 6.56 -6.97
CA LEU A 8 0.30 5.49 -5.99
C LEU A 8 -0.64 4.42 -6.53
N LEU A 9 -0.15 3.18 -6.63
CA LEU A 9 -0.93 2.00 -6.96
C LEU A 9 -1.34 1.31 -5.65
N ASP A 10 -2.59 1.50 -5.26
CA ASP A 10 -3.16 0.80 -4.11
C ASP A 10 -3.61 -0.63 -4.49
N GLU A 11 -3.52 -1.55 -3.54
CA GLU A 11 -3.81 -2.98 -3.69
C GLU A 11 -3.23 -3.61 -4.98
N ILE A 12 -1.95 -3.36 -5.26
CA ILE A 12 -1.29 -3.78 -6.51
C ILE A 12 -1.36 -5.31 -6.76
N ASN A 13 -1.52 -6.11 -5.71
CA ASN A 13 -1.63 -7.57 -5.79
C ASN A 13 -3.00 -8.09 -6.26
N LEU A 14 -3.98 -7.21 -6.44
CA LEU A 14 -5.24 -7.52 -7.11
C LEU A 14 -5.16 -7.30 -8.63
N ALA A 15 -4.12 -6.63 -9.11
CA ALA A 15 -3.95 -6.38 -10.54
C ALA A 15 -3.74 -7.69 -11.32
N PRO A 16 -4.32 -7.81 -12.53
CA PRO A 16 -4.03 -8.95 -13.41
C PRO A 16 -2.52 -9.04 -13.71
N GLN A 17 -2.01 -10.27 -13.85
CA GLN A 17 -0.58 -10.52 -14.11
C GLN A 17 -0.08 -9.76 -15.35
N ALA A 18 -0.87 -9.71 -16.43
CA ALA A 18 -0.53 -8.95 -17.63
C ALA A 18 -0.34 -7.44 -17.36
N THR A 19 -1.06 -6.88 -16.39
CA THR A 19 -0.90 -5.48 -15.98
C THR A 19 0.44 -5.29 -15.28
N LEU A 20 0.79 -6.18 -14.35
CA LEU A 20 2.08 -6.15 -13.66
C LEU A 20 3.25 -6.33 -14.64
N GLU A 21 3.10 -7.22 -15.62
CA GLU A 21 4.10 -7.44 -16.66
C GLU A 21 4.31 -6.20 -17.54
N GLY A 22 3.23 -5.49 -17.87
CA GLY A 22 3.29 -4.22 -18.61
C GLY A 22 4.01 -3.10 -17.86
N LEU A 23 4.10 -3.17 -16.53
CA LEU A 23 4.82 -2.20 -15.70
C LEU A 23 6.32 -2.50 -15.58
N ASN A 24 6.81 -3.67 -16.00
CA ASN A 24 8.22 -4.02 -15.85
C ASN A 24 9.16 -3.03 -16.55
N ALA A 25 8.82 -2.60 -17.76
CA ALA A 25 9.62 -1.63 -18.53
C ALA A 25 9.64 -0.23 -17.89
N LEU A 26 8.62 0.09 -17.10
CA LEU A 26 8.53 1.36 -16.38
C LEU A 26 9.46 1.37 -15.17
N LEU A 27 9.63 0.19 -14.54
CA LEU A 27 10.38 -0.02 -13.31
C LEU A 27 11.83 -0.45 -13.52
N ASP A 28 12.25 -0.64 -14.77
CA ASP A 28 13.65 -0.91 -15.11
C ASP A 28 14.31 0.31 -15.79
N HIS A 29 15.54 0.12 -16.28
CA HIS A 29 16.34 1.17 -16.91
C HIS A 29 15.66 1.85 -18.11
N ARG A 30 14.65 1.23 -18.74
CA ARG A 30 13.96 1.79 -19.90
C ARG A 30 13.02 2.93 -19.51
N ARG A 31 12.46 2.91 -18.29
CA ARG A 31 11.56 3.95 -17.78
C ARG A 31 10.42 4.27 -18.75
N GLU A 32 9.78 3.26 -19.33
CA GLU A 32 8.71 3.44 -20.32
C GLU A 32 7.56 2.46 -20.11
N VAL A 33 6.36 2.80 -20.59
CA VAL A 33 5.20 1.91 -20.57
C VAL A 33 4.61 1.77 -21.96
N PHE A 34 4.35 0.54 -22.39
CA PHE A 34 3.59 0.28 -23.60
C PHE A 34 2.09 0.27 -23.28
N LEU A 35 1.30 0.98 -24.09
CA LEU A 35 -0.15 1.08 -23.97
C LEU A 35 -0.79 0.33 -25.14
N PRO A 36 -1.18 -0.95 -24.96
CA PRO A 36 -1.68 -1.78 -26.06
C PRO A 36 -2.94 -1.23 -26.72
N ALA A 37 -3.81 -0.59 -25.93
CA ALA A 37 -5.07 -0.02 -26.40
C ALA A 37 -4.90 1.04 -27.49
N ILE A 38 -3.74 1.71 -27.53
CA ILE A 38 -3.44 2.77 -28.51
C ILE A 38 -2.16 2.49 -29.31
N GLY A 39 -1.51 1.35 -29.08
CA GLY A 39 -0.28 0.96 -29.78
C GLY A 39 0.90 1.93 -29.57
N GLN A 40 0.97 2.61 -28.42
CA GLN A 40 2.02 3.60 -28.15
C GLN A 40 2.87 3.23 -26.95
N THR A 41 4.17 3.49 -27.05
CA THR A 41 5.09 3.49 -25.90
C THR A 41 5.25 4.91 -25.38
N VAL A 42 5.18 5.07 -24.06
CA VAL A 42 5.31 6.35 -23.38
C VAL A 42 6.49 6.29 -22.42
N ALA A 43 7.53 7.08 -22.70
CA ALA A 43 8.62 7.31 -21.78
C ALA A 43 8.14 8.10 -20.54
N ALA A 44 8.59 7.67 -19.37
CA ALA A 44 8.33 8.33 -18.10
C ALA A 44 9.17 9.61 -18.00
N HIS A 45 8.55 10.68 -17.53
CA HIS A 45 9.28 11.91 -17.22
C HIS A 45 10.36 11.64 -16.14
N PRO A 46 11.53 12.31 -16.15
CA PRO A 46 12.58 12.11 -15.14
C PRO A 46 12.10 12.32 -13.68
N GLY A 47 11.15 13.25 -13.48
CA GLY A 47 10.52 13.52 -12.19
C GLY A 47 9.43 12.52 -11.77
N PHE A 48 8.98 11.65 -12.68
CA PHE A 48 7.93 10.67 -12.38
C PHE A 48 8.37 9.70 -11.28
N ARG A 49 7.46 9.38 -10.37
CA ARG A 49 7.66 8.36 -9.32
C ARG A 49 6.45 7.47 -9.22
N LEU A 50 6.69 6.18 -9.03
CA LEU A 50 5.69 5.15 -8.81
C LEU A 50 5.84 4.58 -7.40
N PHE A 51 4.77 4.71 -6.64
CA PHE A 51 4.57 4.09 -5.35
C PHE A 51 3.57 2.95 -5.54
N ALA A 52 3.77 1.86 -4.83
CA ALA A 52 2.76 0.80 -4.75
C ALA A 52 2.57 0.34 -3.32
N ALA A 53 1.40 -0.22 -3.09
CA ALA A 53 0.86 -0.52 -1.78
C ALA A 53 0.17 -1.88 -1.85
N GLN A 54 0.38 -2.75 -0.87
CA GLN A 54 -0.43 -3.94 -0.73
C GLN A 54 -0.67 -4.31 0.72
N ASN A 55 -1.85 -4.88 0.94
CA ASN A 55 -2.11 -5.69 2.10
C ASN A 55 -1.41 -7.05 1.96
N PRO A 56 -0.88 -7.63 3.05
CA PRO A 56 -0.24 -8.94 3.02
C PRO A 56 -1.13 -10.03 2.42
N VAL A 57 -0.49 -10.97 1.72
CA VAL A 57 -1.18 -12.06 1.00
C VAL A 57 -1.97 -12.95 1.98
N THR A 58 -1.55 -13.01 3.25
CA THR A 58 -2.21 -13.76 4.31
C THR A 58 -3.61 -13.24 4.65
N THR A 59 -4.00 -12.04 4.23
CA THR A 59 -5.32 -11.44 4.52
C THR A 59 -6.44 -11.91 3.57
N GLY A 60 -6.22 -12.96 2.78
CA GLY A 60 -7.24 -13.56 1.89
C GLY A 60 -7.74 -12.62 0.78
N GLY A 61 -8.92 -12.88 0.22
CA GLY A 61 -9.61 -11.97 -0.72
C GLY A 61 -9.13 -12.02 -2.18
N GLY A 62 -8.62 -13.16 -2.66
CA GLY A 62 -8.17 -13.30 -4.05
C GLY A 62 -6.82 -12.66 -4.36
N ARG A 63 -6.11 -12.17 -3.33
CA ARG A 63 -4.77 -11.61 -3.39
C ARG A 63 -3.77 -12.68 -3.83
N LYS A 64 -3.00 -12.38 -4.88
CA LYS A 64 -1.94 -13.25 -5.37
C LYS A 64 -0.59 -12.73 -4.91
N GLY A 65 0.35 -13.63 -4.64
CA GLY A 65 1.73 -13.22 -4.40
C GLY A 65 2.30 -12.52 -5.63
N LEU A 66 2.89 -11.34 -5.42
CA LEU A 66 3.60 -10.64 -6.50
C LEU A 66 4.84 -11.45 -6.91
N PRO A 67 5.14 -11.56 -8.22
CA PRO A 67 6.35 -12.25 -8.68
C PRO A 67 7.60 -11.65 -8.05
N ARG A 68 8.53 -12.48 -7.57
CA ARG A 68 9.78 -12.00 -6.96
C ARG A 68 10.58 -11.09 -7.90
N SER A 69 10.58 -11.40 -9.20
CA SER A 69 11.21 -10.57 -10.23
C SER A 69 10.62 -9.16 -10.33
N PHE A 70 9.32 -9.01 -10.08
CA PHE A 70 8.62 -7.73 -10.04
C PHE A 70 8.96 -6.97 -8.76
N LEU A 71 8.91 -7.65 -7.60
CA LEU A 71 9.27 -7.08 -6.30
C LEU A 71 10.71 -6.56 -6.26
N ASN A 72 11.65 -7.24 -6.92
CA ASN A 72 13.05 -6.83 -7.01
C ASN A 72 13.26 -5.49 -7.75
N ARG A 73 12.21 -4.93 -8.38
CA ARG A 73 12.26 -3.60 -9.03
C ARG A 73 11.85 -2.46 -8.10
N PHE A 74 11.42 -2.79 -6.89
CA PHE A 74 11.05 -1.81 -5.88
C PHE A 74 11.98 -1.89 -4.67
N THR A 75 12.11 -0.77 -3.99
CA THR A 75 12.50 -0.77 -2.59
C THR A 75 11.28 -1.12 -1.75
N ARG A 76 11.35 -2.21 -0.98
CA ARG A 76 10.24 -2.68 -0.12
C ARG A 76 10.37 -2.10 1.28
N VAL A 77 9.30 -1.49 1.76
CA VAL A 77 9.15 -0.96 3.12
C VAL A 77 7.99 -1.68 3.78
N VAL A 78 8.20 -2.15 5.02
CA VAL A 78 7.20 -2.83 5.81
C VAL A 78 6.75 -1.87 6.91
N LEU A 79 5.48 -1.47 6.90
CA LEU A 79 4.91 -0.52 7.85
C LEU A 79 4.23 -1.26 8.99
N SER A 80 4.63 -0.95 10.23
CA SER A 80 4.01 -1.47 11.44
C SER A 80 2.64 -0.83 11.69
N GLN A 81 1.80 -1.53 12.46
CA GLN A 81 0.55 -0.94 12.92
C GLN A 81 0.77 0.26 13.83
N LEU A 82 -0.16 1.22 13.77
CA LEU A 82 -0.19 2.37 14.67
C LEU A 82 -0.46 1.92 16.11
N SER A 83 0.29 2.48 17.04
CA SER A 83 0.10 2.24 18.47
C SER A 83 -1.16 2.96 18.99
N PRO A 84 -1.71 2.55 20.14
CA PRO A 84 -2.80 3.28 20.79
C PRO A 84 -2.48 4.78 21.04
N ALA A 85 -1.21 5.11 21.26
CA ALA A 85 -0.76 6.50 21.43
C ALA A 85 -0.84 7.28 20.10
N ASP A 86 -0.42 6.68 19.00
CA ASP A 86 -0.50 7.28 17.67
C ASP A 86 -1.96 7.52 17.27
N LEU A 87 -2.83 6.52 17.50
CA LEU A 87 -4.26 6.63 17.23
C LEU A 87 -4.90 7.75 18.05
N ARG A 88 -4.56 7.87 19.34
CA ARG A 88 -5.04 8.97 20.18
C ARG A 88 -4.61 10.33 19.64
N HIS A 89 -3.35 10.45 19.22
CA HIS A 89 -2.83 11.69 18.65
C HIS A 89 -3.57 12.07 17.35
N ILE A 90 -3.77 11.10 16.45
CA ILE A 90 -4.48 11.31 15.18
C ILE A 90 -5.94 11.67 15.43
N CYS A 91 -6.66 10.92 16.27
CA CYS A 91 -8.06 11.19 16.57
C CYS A 91 -8.26 12.57 17.18
N ARG A 92 -7.38 12.98 18.11
CA ARG A 92 -7.41 14.34 18.67
C ARG A 92 -7.17 15.41 17.63
N HIS A 93 -6.27 15.18 16.68
CA HIS A 93 -5.96 16.18 15.66
C HIS A 93 -7.07 16.29 14.60
N VAL A 94 -7.57 15.16 14.10
CA VAL A 94 -8.55 15.12 13.00
C VAL A 94 -9.97 15.39 13.48
N HIS A 95 -10.31 14.98 14.71
CA HIS A 95 -11.68 15.03 15.25
C HIS A 95 -11.82 15.91 16.49
N ALA A 96 -10.84 16.80 16.75
CA ALA A 96 -10.74 17.65 17.95
C ALA A 96 -12.05 18.32 18.39
N ALA A 97 -12.87 18.75 17.42
CA ALA A 97 -14.10 19.48 17.66
C ALA A 97 -15.37 18.63 17.64
N ALA A 98 -15.31 17.38 17.16
CA ALA A 98 -16.47 16.55 16.87
C ALA A 98 -16.66 15.38 17.84
N VAL A 99 -15.58 14.91 18.47
CA VAL A 99 -15.59 13.70 19.31
C VAL A 99 -14.94 14.02 20.65
N GLY A 100 -15.67 13.82 21.75
CA GLY A 100 -15.14 14.00 23.09
C GLY A 100 -14.10 12.93 23.45
N GLU A 101 -13.13 13.29 24.30
CA GLU A 101 -12.06 12.39 24.78
C GLU A 101 -12.55 11.00 25.25
N PRO A 102 -13.67 10.86 26.00
CA PRO A 102 -14.14 9.54 26.42
C PRO A 102 -14.51 8.60 25.27
N ILE A 103 -15.01 9.14 24.16
CA ILE A 103 -15.37 8.36 22.98
C ILE A 103 -14.11 7.93 22.23
N VAL A 104 -13.09 8.80 22.14
CA VAL A 104 -11.79 8.48 21.53
C VAL A 104 -11.11 7.35 22.30
N ASP A 105 -11.05 7.45 23.64
CA ASP A 105 -10.44 6.41 24.46
C ASP A 105 -11.20 5.07 24.36
N LEU A 106 -12.54 5.11 24.35
CA LEU A 106 -13.35 3.90 24.14
C LEU A 106 -13.10 3.27 22.77
N ALA A 107 -13.04 4.06 21.70
CA ALA A 107 -12.78 3.56 20.35
C ALA A 107 -11.39 2.93 20.24
N ILE A 108 -10.38 3.54 20.84
CA ILE A 108 -9.01 3.00 20.83
C ILE A 108 -8.93 1.71 21.64
N ALA A 109 -9.54 1.66 22.83
CA ALA A 109 -9.60 0.44 23.63
C ALA A 109 -10.30 -0.69 22.87
N LEU A 110 -11.43 -0.41 22.21
CA LEU A 110 -12.13 -1.40 21.38
C LEU A 110 -11.24 -1.92 20.23
N VAL A 111 -10.52 -1.04 19.54
CA VAL A 111 -9.60 -1.45 18.46
C VAL A 111 -8.48 -2.33 19.00
N ASP A 112 -7.92 -1.99 20.16
CA ASP A 112 -6.84 -2.76 20.81
C ASP A 112 -7.34 -4.15 21.25
N ASP A 113 -8.51 -4.20 21.89
CA ASP A 113 -9.16 -5.46 22.27
C ASP A 113 -9.45 -6.36 21.06
N LEU A 114 -9.94 -5.77 19.96
CA LEU A 114 -10.18 -6.51 18.72
C LEU A 114 -8.89 -7.04 18.10
N ARG A 115 -7.79 -6.29 18.17
CA ARG A 115 -6.47 -6.72 17.69
C ARG A 115 -5.96 -7.90 18.50
N LEU A 116 -5.96 -7.79 19.82
CA LEU A 116 -5.56 -8.87 20.73
C LEU A 116 -6.41 -10.13 20.53
N ALA A 117 -7.72 -9.97 20.34
CA ALA A 117 -8.62 -11.08 20.07
C ALA A 117 -8.38 -11.75 18.70
N ALA A 118 -7.95 -10.99 17.70
CA ALA A 118 -7.61 -11.49 16.36
C ALA A 118 -6.26 -12.24 16.34
N GLU A 119 -5.26 -11.74 17.08
CA GLU A 119 -3.94 -12.38 17.21
C GLU A 119 -4.02 -13.79 17.81
N GLY A 120 -5.00 -14.05 18.68
CA GLY A 120 -5.23 -15.38 19.28
C GLY A 120 -5.91 -16.41 18.36
N ARG A 121 -6.42 -16.01 17.18
CA ARG A 121 -7.21 -16.88 16.29
C ARG A 121 -6.54 -17.19 14.95
N SER A 122 -5.62 -16.33 14.52
CA SER A 122 -4.86 -16.48 13.29
C SER A 122 -3.54 -15.73 13.41
N SER A 123 -2.51 -16.16 12.68
CA SER A 123 -1.34 -15.31 12.35
C SER A 123 -1.69 -14.09 11.46
N GLU A 124 -2.97 -13.67 11.47
CA GLU A 124 -3.61 -12.64 10.65
C GLU A 124 -3.98 -11.39 11.48
N GLY A 125 -3.40 -11.23 12.69
CA GLY A 125 -3.42 -9.95 13.41
C GLY A 125 -2.75 -8.90 12.50
N GLY A 126 -3.54 -7.88 12.09
CA GLY A 126 -3.36 -7.14 10.84
C GLY A 126 -1.89 -6.99 10.40
N ALA A 127 -1.51 -7.81 9.44
CA ALA A 127 -0.13 -7.95 9.03
C ALA A 127 0.38 -6.60 8.48
N PRO A 128 1.69 -6.31 8.66
CA PRO A 128 2.24 -5.00 8.33
C PRO A 128 2.04 -4.70 6.85
N PHE A 129 1.70 -3.45 6.54
CA PHE A 129 1.45 -3.02 5.18
C PHE A 129 2.76 -2.96 4.40
N GLU A 130 2.76 -3.41 3.15
CA GLU A 130 3.94 -3.33 2.30
C GLU A 130 3.82 -2.15 1.34
N ALA A 131 4.77 -1.22 1.44
CA ALA A 131 4.94 -0.12 0.51
C ALA A 131 6.15 -0.37 -0.39
N TYR A 132 6.03 0.07 -1.63
CA TYR A 132 6.97 -0.17 -2.71
C TYR A 132 7.35 1.16 -3.35
N LEU A 133 8.64 1.44 -3.44
CA LEU A 133 9.17 2.72 -3.92
C LEU A 133 10.07 2.48 -5.14
N ASP A 134 9.84 3.22 -6.23
CA ASP A 134 10.81 3.33 -7.34
C ASP A 134 11.81 4.47 -7.04
N PHE A 135 13.10 4.14 -6.97
CA PHE A 135 14.18 5.13 -6.79
C PHE A 135 15.09 5.11 -8.00
#